data_AF-A0A2S6I9Z5-F1
#
_entry.id   AF-A0A2S6I9Z5-F1
#
_cell.length_a   1.000
_cell.length_b   1.000
_cell.length_c   1.000
_cell.angle_alpha   90.00
_cell.angle_beta   90.00
_cell.angle_gamma   90.00
#
_symmetry.space_group_name_H-M   'P 1'
#
loop_
_entity.id
_entity.type
_entity.pdbx_description
1 polymer ?
#
loop_
_entity_poly.entity_id
_entity_poly.type
_entity_poly.pdbx_seq_one_letter_code
_entity_poly.pdbx_strand_id
1 'polypeptide(L)' 'MKSALNDYQGADTNTILLVILAILLPPVAVLVHQGELNSKFWIALLLTLLFYLPGLIYALLVIFGNNYKK' A
#
# COMPACT_ATOMS: atom_id res chain seq x y z
N MET A 1 11.35 2.53 36.18
CA MET A 1 12.20 2.92 35.03
C MET A 1 12.04 1.98 33.84
N LYS A 2 12.17 0.66 34.01
CA LYS A 2 12.00 -0.32 32.90
C LYS A 2 10.55 -0.48 32.39
N SER A 3 9.57 -0.11 33.21
CA SER A 3 8.14 -0.10 32.87
C SER A 3 7.80 0.99 31.84
N ALA A 4 8.27 2.22 32.02
CA ALA A 4 8.05 3.33 31.08
C ALA A 4 8.73 3.15 29.71
N LEU A 5 9.70 2.22 29.58
CA LEU A 5 10.33 1.88 28.30
C LEU A 5 9.60 0.77 27.55
N ASN A 6 8.84 -0.08 28.26
CA ASN A 6 8.05 -1.14 27.64
C ASN A 6 6.74 -0.62 27.04
N ASP A 7 6.19 0.47 27.59
CA ASP A 7 4.95 1.07 27.08
C ASP A 7 5.15 1.74 25.70
N TYR A 8 6.36 2.22 25.40
CA TYR A 8 6.75 2.77 24.09
C TYR A 8 6.86 1.68 23.00
N GLN A 9 7.09 0.42 23.37
CA GLN A 9 7.16 -0.68 22.40
C GLN A 9 5.79 -1.20 21.98
N GLY A 10 4.75 -1.00 22.80
CA GLY A 10 3.42 -1.59 22.58
C GLY A 10 2.45 -0.73 21.77
N ALA A 11 2.54 0.59 21.86
CA ALA A 11 1.55 1.50 21.26
C ALA A 11 1.95 2.02 19.86
N ASP A 12 3.25 2.15 19.57
CA ASP A 12 3.71 2.98 18.45
C ASP A 12 4.16 2.17 17.23
N THR A 13 4.69 0.97 17.47
CA THR A 13 5.19 0.09 16.41
C THR A 13 4.07 -0.29 15.44
N ASN A 14 2.87 -0.58 15.95
CA ASN A 14 1.72 -0.99 15.13
C ASN A 14 1.25 0.12 14.20
N THR A 15 1.15 1.35 14.70
CA THR A 15 0.74 2.53 13.93
C THR A 15 1.77 2.88 12.86
N ILE A 16 3.06 2.86 13.20
CA ILE A 16 4.14 3.15 12.25
C ILE A 16 4.22 2.06 11.17
N LEU A 17 4.10 0.78 11.56
CA LEU A 17 4.04 -0.34 10.61
C LEU A 17 2.84 -0.19 9.67
N LEU A 18 1.66 0.14 10.18
CA LEU A 18 0.46 0.37 9.37
C LEU A 18 0.63 1.55 8.40
N VAL A 19 1.30 2.64 8.82
CA VAL A 19 1.59 3.79 7.94
C VAL A 19 2.56 3.41 6.83
N ILE A 20 3.63 2.67 7.14
CA ILE A 20 4.59 2.17 6.13
C ILE A 20 3.88 1.24 5.15
N LEU A 21 3.06 0.31 5.67
CA LEU A 21 2.25 -0.59 4.85
C LEU A 21 1.24 0.19 3.99
N ALA A 22 0.69 1.31 4.50
CA ALA A 22 -0.26 2.16 3.77
C ALA A 22 0.39 2.90 2.59
N ILE A 23 1.68 3.20 2.69
CA ILE A 23 2.44 3.83 1.59
C ILE A 23 2.82 2.78 0.54
N LEU A 24 3.22 1.57 0.95
CA LEU A 24 3.61 0.51 0.02
C LEU A 24 2.41 -0.18 -0.65
N LEU A 25 1.37 -0.46 0.14
CA LEU A 25 0.16 -1.19 -0.21
C LEU A 25 -1.06 -0.55 0.51
N PRO A 26 -1.54 0.61 0.02
CA PRO A 26 -2.68 1.32 0.60
C PRO A 26 -3.90 0.44 0.89
N PRO A 27 -4.37 -0.44 -0.03
CA PRO A 27 -5.54 -1.28 0.24
C PRO A 27 -5.31 -2.33 1.33
N VAL A 28 -4.09 -2.86 1.49
CA VAL A 28 -3.78 -3.87 2.52
C VAL A 28 -3.72 -3.24 3.90
N ALA A 29 -3.13 -2.06 4.03
CA ALA A 29 -3.10 -1.35 5.30
C ALA A 29 -4.50 -0.94 5.77
N VAL A 30 -5.36 -0.50 4.84
CA VAL A 30 -6.75 -0.16 5.14
C VAL A 30 -7.54 -1.41 5.58
N LEU A 31 -7.33 -2.56 4.93
CA LEU A 31 -7.95 -3.83 5.36
C LEU A 31 -7.53 -4.23 6.78
N VAL A 32 -6.24 -4.18 7.10
CA VAL A 32 -5.73 -4.57 8.42
C VAL A 32 -6.17 -3.57 9.49
N HIS A 33 -6.25 -2.28 9.16
CA HIS A 33 -6.63 -1.23 10.11
C HIS A 33 -8.14 -1.14 10.36
N GLN A 34 -8.98 -1.30 9.34
CA GLN A 34 -10.44 -1.20 9.48
C GLN A 34 -11.11 -2.54 9.71
N GLY A 35 -10.50 -3.67 9.35
CA GLY A 35 -11.10 -5.01 9.51
C GLY A 35 -12.36 -5.26 8.65
N GLU A 36 -12.84 -4.25 7.93
CA GLU A 36 -14.07 -4.27 7.14
C GLU A 36 -13.82 -3.76 5.71
N LEU A 37 -14.50 -4.38 4.74
CA LEU A 37 -14.55 -3.91 3.34
C LEU A 37 -15.48 -2.69 3.23
N ASN A 38 -15.07 -1.58 3.84
CA ASN A 38 -15.82 -0.33 3.82
C ASN A 38 -15.48 0.51 2.57
N SER A 39 -16.21 1.60 2.30
CA SER A 39 -16.00 2.49 1.15
C SER A 39 -14.56 3.02 1.05
N LYS A 40 -13.84 3.10 2.18
CA LYS A 40 -12.42 3.50 2.22
C LYS A 40 -11.49 2.46 1.60
N PHE A 41 -11.78 1.17 1.72
CA PHE A 41 -11.03 0.11 1.01
C PHE A 41 -11.21 0.26 -0.50
N TRP A 42 -12.44 0.42 -0.95
CA TRP A 42 -12.77 0.60 -2.36
C TRP A 42 -12.12 1.87 -2.94
N ILE A 43 -12.13 2.99 -2.20
CA ILE A 43 -11.45 4.21 -2.67
C ILE A 43 -9.95 4.02 -2.77
N ALA A 44 -9.31 3.37 -1.80
CA ALA A 44 -7.88 3.10 -1.81
C ALA A 44 -7.51 2.16 -2.97
N LEU A 45 -8.29 1.11 -3.18
CA LEU A 45 -8.14 0.16 -4.28
C LEU A 45 -8.28 0.85 -5.65
N LEU A 46 -9.33 1.65 -5.81
CA LEU A 46 -9.61 2.38 -7.05
C LEU A 46 -8.51 3.40 -7.36
N LEU A 47 -8.00 4.09 -6.33
CA LEU A 47 -6.90 5.05 -6.48
C LEU A 47 -5.60 4.33 -6.86
N THR A 48 -5.27 3.20 -6.23
CA THR A 48 -4.14 2.38 -6.67
C THR A 48 -4.33 1.89 -8.10
N LEU A 49 -5.52 1.44 -8.49
CA LEU A 49 -5.78 0.90 -9.83
C LEU A 49 -5.71 1.98 -10.92
N LEU A 50 -6.23 3.18 -10.65
CA LEU A 50 -6.25 4.32 -11.57
C LEU A 50 -4.83 4.81 -11.91
N PHE A 51 -3.92 4.83 -10.94
CA PHE A 51 -2.52 5.19 -11.17
C PHE A 51 -1.64 4.00 -11.60
N TYR A 52 -2.03 2.77 -11.27
CA TYR A 52 -1.30 1.56 -11.66
C TYR A 52 -1.53 1.17 -13.12
N LEU A 53 -2.77 1.26 -13.62
CA LEU A 53 -3.11 0.97 -15.02
C LEU A 53 -2.24 1.73 -16.04
N PRO A 54 -2.07 3.07 -15.97
CA PRO A 54 -1.22 3.78 -16.91
C PRO A 54 0.26 3.38 -16.81
N GLY A 55 0.76 3.12 -15.59
CA GLY A 55 2.12 2.61 -15.39
C GLY A 55 2.32 1.20 -15.96
N LEU A 56 1.34 0.31 -15.78
CA LEU A 56 1.33 -1.04 -16.34
C LEU A 56 1.31 -1.00 -17.86
N ILE A 57 0.41 -0.21 -18.45
CA ILE A 57 0.32 -0.03 -19.91
C ILE A 57 1.64 0.51 -20.47
N TYR A 58 2.24 1.53 -19.82
CA TYR A 58 3.53 2.06 -20.23
C TYR A 58 4.64 1.01 -20.17
N ALA A 59 4.73 0.23 -19.09
CA ALA A 59 5.70 -0.86 -18.97
C ALA A 59 5.51 -1.91 -20.08
N LEU A 60 4.27 -2.30 -20.35
CA LEU A 60 3.95 -3.22 -21.44
C LEU A 60 4.35 -2.63 -22.81
N LEU A 61 4.07 -1.36 -23.07
CA LEU A 61 4.48 -0.69 -24.31
C LEU A 61 5.99 -0.61 -24.46
N VAL A 62 6.74 -0.32 -23.39
CA VAL A 62 8.21 -0.31 -23.42
C VAL A 62 8.76 -1.71 -23.70
N ILE A 63 8.23 -2.73 -23.01
CA ILE A 63 8.65 -4.11 -23.19
C ILE A 63 8.30 -4.59 -24.61
N PHE A 64 7.03 -4.56 -25.00
CA PHE A 64 6.60 -5.02 -26.32
C PHE A 64 7.15 -4.16 -27.45
N GLY A 65 7.22 -2.84 -27.28
CA GLY A 65 7.81 -1.92 -28.25
C GLY A 65 9.29 -2.22 -28.53
N ASN A 66 10.06 -2.60 -27.49
CA ASN A 66 11.44 -3.06 -27.68
C ASN A 66 11.52 -4.43 -28.38
N ASN A 67 10.49 -5.27 -28.28
CA ASN A 67 10.48 -6.60 -28.91
C ASN A 67 10.17 -6.58 -30.42
N TYR A 68 9.59 -5.52 -30.96
CA TYR A 68 9.37 -5.39 -32.42
C TYR A 68 10.61 -4.93 -33.19
N LYS A 69 11.70 -4.56 -32.49
CA LYS A 69 12.94 -4.07 -33.12
C LYS A 69 14.06 -5.11 -33.12
N LYS A 70 13.73 -6.39 -33.26
CA LYS A 70 14.71 -7.46 -33.47
C LYS A 70 14.56 -8.07 -34.85
#